data_AF-A0A0C4EMT6-F1
#
_entry.id   AF-A0A0C4EMT6-F1
#
_cell.length_a   1.000
_cell.length_b   1.000
_cell.length_c   1.000
_cell.angle_alpha   90.00
_cell.angle_beta   90.00
_cell.angle_gamma   90.00
#
_symmetry.space_group_name_H-M   'P 1'
#
loop_
_entity.id
_entity.type
_entity.pdbx_description
1 polymer ?
#
loop_
_entity_poly.entity_id
_entity_poly.type
_entity_poly.pdbx_seq_one_letter_code
_entity_poly.pdbx_strand_id
1 'polypeptide(L)'
;MTLNEASGSRTTAAPEATTTPGERPASRAGQNAASSTDQPRPSKRPRPSDLDPRTFDPAALEMEDFLKLCHIPLHDEHTRELITIHRLHHWTVFNYLSVYDMKAVGFSLGPALLINAGVAHVNRQVARQPATS
;
A
#
# COMPACT_ATOMS: atom_id res chain seq x y z
N MET A 1 15.47 47.39 17.80
CA MET A 1 14.12 47.41 18.39
C MET A 1 13.41 48.63 17.87
N THR A 2 12.44 48.44 16.98
CA THR A 2 11.49 49.47 16.55
C THR A 2 10.19 48.75 16.22
N LEU A 3 9.20 48.97 17.09
CA LEU A 3 7.81 48.55 16.96
C LEU A 3 7.15 49.37 15.85
N ASN A 4 6.26 48.75 15.07
CA ASN A 4 5.20 49.47 14.41
C ASN A 4 3.90 48.66 14.52
N GLU A 5 2.98 49.20 15.32
CA GLU A 5 1.60 48.74 15.46
C GLU A 5 0.72 49.34 14.36
N ALA A 6 -0.37 48.62 14.10
CA ALA A 6 -1.75 49.13 14.07
C ALA A 6 -2.56 48.94 12.77
N SER A 7 -3.83 48.58 13.04
CA SER A 7 -5.05 48.78 12.24
C SER A 7 -5.33 47.74 11.14
N GLY A 8 -6.47 47.06 11.06
CA GLY A 8 -7.71 47.11 11.84
C GLY A 8 -8.91 46.76 10.94
N SER A 9 -9.86 45.99 11.49
CA SER A 9 -11.31 45.88 11.13
C SER A 9 -11.72 45.25 9.77
N ARG A 10 -12.87 44.59 9.57
CA ARG A 10 -13.97 43.96 10.37
C ARG A 10 -15.04 43.48 9.32
N THR A 11 -15.95 42.56 9.70
CA THR A 11 -17.37 42.43 9.21
C THR A 11 -17.52 41.84 7.76
N THR A 12 -18.45 40.97 7.35
CA THR A 12 -19.66 40.32 7.91
C THR A 12 -20.29 39.40 6.84
N ALA A 13 -21.11 38.46 7.31
CA ALA A 13 -22.38 37.98 6.73
C ALA A 13 -22.39 36.97 5.56
N ALA A 14 -22.96 35.80 5.86
CA ALA A 14 -23.73 34.96 4.95
C ALA A 14 -25.07 35.63 4.55
N PRO A 15 -25.78 35.10 3.55
CA PRO A 15 -27.00 34.34 3.91
C PRO A 15 -27.31 33.11 3.04
N GLU A 16 -28.23 32.31 3.57
CA GLU A 16 -28.86 31.09 3.05
C GLU A 16 -29.90 31.33 1.91
N ALA A 17 -30.28 30.19 1.31
CA ALA A 17 -31.65 29.73 1.00
C ALA A 17 -31.99 29.58 -0.50
N THR A 18 -32.55 28.41 -0.86
CA THR A 18 -33.89 28.25 -1.48
C THR A 18 -34.08 26.87 -2.14
N THR A 19 -34.75 25.97 -1.42
CA THR A 19 -35.90 25.11 -1.78
C THR A 19 -36.40 25.17 -3.25
N THR A 20 -36.67 24.08 -3.97
CA THR A 20 -37.96 23.34 -4.00
C THR A 20 -37.92 22.27 -5.13
N PRO A 21 -38.69 21.15 -5.04
CA PRO A 21 -38.58 19.95 -5.88
C PRO A 21 -39.51 19.98 -7.11
N GLY A 22 -39.14 19.21 -8.15
CA GLY A 22 -39.92 19.02 -9.37
C GLY A 22 -40.22 17.55 -9.65
N GLU A 23 -41.50 17.27 -9.84
CA GLU A 23 -42.20 16.00 -9.98
C GLU A 23 -41.76 15.06 -11.13
N ARG A 24 -41.99 13.75 -10.92
CA ARG A 24 -42.11 12.72 -11.96
C ARG A 24 -43.37 12.94 -12.80
N PRO A 25 -43.43 12.38 -14.02
CA PRO A 25 -44.33 11.24 -14.18
C PRO A 25 -43.78 10.07 -14.99
N ALA A 26 -44.51 8.97 -14.85
CA ALA A 26 -44.24 7.61 -15.32
C ALA A 26 -44.37 7.41 -16.84
N SER A 27 -43.64 6.41 -17.34
CA SER A 27 -44.16 5.28 -18.15
C SER A 27 -43.09 4.73 -19.07
N ARG A 28 -42.87 3.42 -19.05
CA ARG A 28 -43.23 2.52 -20.16
C ARG A 28 -42.53 1.17 -19.99
N ALA A 29 -43.34 0.13 -20.06
CA ALA A 29 -42.93 -1.26 -20.17
C ALA A 29 -42.04 -1.48 -21.41
N GLY A 30 -40.98 -2.25 -21.21
CA GLY A 30 -40.08 -2.72 -22.26
C GLY A 30 -39.38 -3.97 -21.77
N GLN A 31 -40.00 -5.12 -22.04
CA GLN A 31 -39.43 -6.44 -21.84
C GLN A 31 -38.15 -6.53 -22.68
N ASN A 32 -37.01 -6.79 -22.05
CA ASN A 32 -35.81 -7.24 -22.76
C ASN A 32 -35.35 -8.54 -22.15
N ALA A 33 -35.59 -9.62 -22.91
CA ALA A 33 -34.96 -10.90 -22.75
C ALA A 33 -33.44 -10.74 -22.90
N ALA A 34 -32.68 -11.29 -21.95
CA ALA A 34 -31.24 -11.47 -22.09
C ALA A 34 -30.85 -12.80 -21.45
N SER A 35 -30.81 -13.81 -22.31
CA SER A 35 -29.67 -14.71 -22.49
C SER A 35 -29.01 -15.31 -21.24
N SER A 36 -29.31 -16.59 -21.02
CA SER A 36 -28.45 -17.54 -20.31
C SER A 36 -27.01 -17.40 -20.79
N THR A 37 -26.15 -16.84 -19.95
CA THR A 37 -24.70 -16.89 -20.14
C THR A 37 -24.16 -17.93 -19.18
N ASP A 38 -23.81 -19.07 -19.77
CA ASP A 38 -23.04 -20.15 -19.18
C ASP A 38 -21.66 -19.60 -18.79
N GLN A 39 -21.49 -19.19 -17.54
CA GLN A 39 -20.23 -18.66 -17.04
C GLN A 39 -19.38 -19.84 -16.52
N PRO A 40 -18.21 -20.12 -17.13
CA PRO A 40 -17.32 -21.14 -16.61
C PRO A 40 -16.83 -20.71 -15.22
N ARG A 41 -17.13 -21.55 -14.24
CA ARG A 41 -16.76 -21.41 -12.83
C ARG A 41 -15.25 -21.14 -12.72
N PRO A 42 -14.81 -20.08 -12.02
CA PRO A 42 -13.39 -19.77 -11.91
C PRO A 42 -12.66 -20.95 -11.28
N SER A 43 -11.55 -21.35 -11.92
CA SER A 43 -10.64 -22.39 -11.47
C SER A 43 -10.36 -22.24 -9.98
N LYS A 44 -10.55 -23.34 -9.24
CA LYS A 44 -10.32 -23.45 -7.80
C LYS A 44 -8.99 -22.78 -7.46
N ARG A 45 -9.05 -21.62 -6.81
CA ARG A 45 -7.89 -21.08 -6.08
C ARG A 45 -7.42 -22.19 -5.13
N PRO A 46 -6.15 -22.60 -5.17
CA PRO A 46 -5.60 -23.55 -4.20
C PRO A 46 -5.94 -23.05 -2.80
N ARG A 47 -6.34 -23.99 -1.93
CA ARG A 47 -6.68 -23.65 -0.55
C ARG A 47 -5.39 -23.19 0.12
N PRO A 48 -5.39 -22.13 0.95
CA PRO A 48 -4.20 -21.70 1.70
C PRO A 48 -3.55 -22.82 2.55
N SER A 49 -4.28 -23.92 2.75
CA SER A 49 -3.90 -25.13 3.46
C SER A 49 -2.90 -26.03 2.71
N ASP A 50 -2.69 -25.84 1.40
CA ASP A 50 -1.82 -26.70 0.57
C ASP A 50 -0.39 -26.13 0.42
N LEU A 51 -0.09 -24.98 1.03
CA LEU A 51 1.27 -24.45 1.12
C LEU A 51 1.98 -25.17 2.26
N ASP A 52 2.90 -26.09 1.93
CA ASP A 52 3.76 -26.74 2.91
C ASP A 52 4.50 -25.67 3.73
N PRO A 53 4.29 -25.57 5.07
CA PRO A 53 4.93 -24.56 5.91
C PRO A 53 6.46 -24.64 5.92
N ARG A 54 7.05 -25.68 5.32
CA ARG A 54 8.48 -26.00 5.36
C ARG A 54 9.31 -25.35 4.27
N THR A 55 8.71 -24.79 3.24
CA THR A 55 9.43 -24.10 2.16
C THR A 55 9.10 -22.62 2.20
N PHE A 56 9.82 -21.87 3.04
CA PHE A 56 9.79 -20.41 2.94
C PHE A 56 10.56 -20.03 1.68
N ASP A 57 9.84 -19.76 0.60
CA ASP A 57 10.43 -19.27 -0.65
C ASP A 57 10.58 -17.73 -0.57
N PRO A 58 11.81 -17.20 -0.49
CA PRO A 58 12.05 -15.76 -0.42
C PRO A 58 11.64 -15.04 -1.71
N ALA A 59 11.60 -15.76 -2.84
CA ALA A 59 11.15 -15.21 -4.11
C ALA A 59 9.63 -15.06 -4.18
N ALA A 60 8.89 -15.77 -3.33
CA ALA A 60 7.43 -15.66 -3.20
C ALA A 60 6.99 -14.59 -2.18
N LEU A 61 7.92 -14.08 -1.35
CA LEU A 61 7.61 -13.01 -0.39
C LEU A 61 7.40 -11.68 -1.12
N GLU A 62 6.18 -11.15 -1.10
CA GLU A 62 5.88 -9.86 -1.70
C GLU A 62 6.48 -8.67 -0.89
N MET A 63 6.69 -7.52 -1.54
CA MET A 63 7.24 -6.32 -0.91
C MET A 63 6.42 -5.90 0.33
N GLU A 64 5.10 -5.93 0.23
CA GLU A 64 4.17 -5.54 1.29
C GLU A 64 4.30 -6.43 2.53
N ASP A 65 4.46 -7.72 2.34
CA ASP A 65 4.63 -8.67 3.44
C ASP A 65 6.02 -8.57 4.06
N PHE A 66 7.03 -8.29 3.24
CA PHE A 66 8.36 -7.96 3.73
C PHE A 66 8.35 -6.67 4.58
N LEU A 67 7.67 -5.61 4.16
CA LEU A 67 7.58 -4.37 4.94
C LEU A 67 6.86 -4.57 6.27
N LYS A 68 5.79 -5.39 6.28
CA LYS A 68 5.12 -5.81 7.52
C LYS A 68 6.07 -6.58 8.44
N LEU A 69 6.88 -7.49 7.89
CA LEU A 69 7.92 -8.22 8.63
C LEU A 69 8.95 -7.26 9.23
N CYS A 70 9.28 -6.18 8.53
CA CYS A 70 10.16 -5.12 9.02
C CYS A 70 9.48 -4.16 10.01
N HIS A 71 8.21 -4.37 10.36
CA HIS A 71 7.41 -3.46 11.19
C HIS A 71 7.26 -2.05 10.62
N ILE A 72 7.31 -1.91 9.29
CA ILE A 72 6.99 -0.65 8.62
C ILE A 72 5.46 -0.55 8.45
N PRO A 73 4.80 0.47 9.04
CA PRO A 73 3.36 0.64 8.92
C PRO A 73 2.92 0.84 7.47
N LEU A 74 1.69 0.42 7.15
CA LEU A 74 1.11 0.67 5.82
C LEU A 74 0.99 2.18 5.50
N HIS A 75 0.85 3.01 6.52
CA HIS A 75 0.67 4.46 6.44
C HIS A 75 1.99 5.25 6.51
N ASP A 76 3.14 4.57 6.47
CA ASP A 76 4.44 5.23 6.32
C ASP A 76 4.60 5.67 4.86
N GLU A 77 3.94 6.79 4.53
CA GLU A 77 3.88 7.34 3.17
C GLU A 77 5.28 7.65 2.64
N HIS A 78 6.17 8.22 3.47
CA HIS A 78 7.53 8.57 3.06
C HIS A 78 8.32 7.35 2.58
N THR A 79 8.29 6.26 3.35
CA THR A 79 8.99 5.02 2.97
C THR A 79 8.40 4.42 1.68
N ARG A 80 7.08 4.44 1.54
CA ARG A 80 6.38 3.90 0.35
C ARG A 80 6.58 4.75 -0.91
N GLU A 81 6.58 6.07 -0.78
CA GLU A 81 6.89 6.99 -1.86
C GLU A 81 8.31 6.73 -2.36
N LEU A 82 9.29 6.58 -1.48
CA LEU A 82 10.67 6.28 -1.89
C LEU A 82 10.80 4.95 -2.63
N ILE A 83 10.11 3.90 -2.17
CA ILE A 83 10.05 2.61 -2.87
C ILE A 83 9.50 2.79 -4.28
N THR A 84 8.47 3.62 -4.44
CA THR A 84 7.82 3.90 -5.73
C THR A 84 8.72 4.74 -6.65
N ILE A 85 9.28 5.85 -6.12
CA ILE A 85 10.15 6.79 -6.84
C ILE A 85 11.40 6.08 -7.36
N HIS A 86 12.04 5.27 -6.51
CA HIS A 86 13.25 4.50 -6.87
C HIS A 86 12.95 3.18 -7.58
N ARG A 87 11.67 2.89 -7.86
CA ARG A 87 11.21 1.68 -8.58
C ARG A 87 11.75 0.38 -7.97
N LEU A 88 11.70 0.30 -6.64
CA LEU A 88 12.10 -0.89 -5.89
C LEU A 88 10.99 -1.93 -5.99
N HIS A 89 10.99 -2.72 -7.07
CA HIS A 89 9.88 -3.62 -7.40
C HIS A 89 9.74 -4.85 -6.49
N HIS A 90 10.82 -5.29 -5.85
CA HIS A 90 10.83 -6.49 -5.02
C HIS A 90 11.76 -6.31 -3.83
N TRP A 91 11.42 -6.90 -2.67
CA TRP A 91 12.17 -6.69 -1.43
C TRP A 91 13.63 -7.15 -1.53
N THR A 92 13.91 -8.12 -2.41
CA THR A 92 15.28 -8.65 -2.58
C THR A 92 16.29 -7.59 -3.00
N VAL A 93 15.85 -6.45 -3.54
CA VAL A 93 16.75 -5.30 -3.82
C VAL A 93 17.50 -4.84 -2.56
N PHE A 94 16.88 -4.95 -1.38
CA PHE A 94 17.49 -4.56 -0.12
C PHE A 94 18.66 -5.47 0.30
N ASN A 95 18.85 -6.64 -0.33
CA ASN A 95 20.08 -7.43 -0.13
C ASN A 95 21.34 -6.71 -0.62
N TYR A 96 21.19 -5.74 -1.53
CA TYR A 96 22.29 -5.01 -2.15
C TYR A 96 22.48 -3.61 -1.56
N LEU A 97 21.66 -3.22 -0.59
CA LEU A 97 21.68 -1.87 -0.01
C LEU A 97 22.09 -1.94 1.46
N SER A 98 23.13 -1.20 1.82
CA SER A 98 23.44 -0.95 3.23
C SER A 98 22.51 0.10 3.82
N VAL A 99 22.51 0.22 5.16
CA VAL A 99 21.83 1.33 5.86
C VAL A 99 22.32 2.69 5.36
N TYR A 100 23.60 2.80 5.01
CA TYR A 100 24.17 4.01 4.44
C TYR A 100 23.59 4.31 3.06
N ASP A 101 23.49 3.31 2.17
CA ASP A 101 22.95 3.48 0.82
C ASP A 101 21.47 3.85 0.85
N MET A 102 20.70 3.21 1.74
CA MET A 102 19.29 3.56 1.95
C MET A 102 19.12 5.02 2.40
N LYS A 103 19.98 5.50 3.31
CA LYS A 103 19.95 6.91 3.72
C LYS A 103 20.35 7.84 2.58
N ALA A 104 21.33 7.45 1.76
CA ALA A 104 21.79 8.25 0.62
C ALA A 104 20.69 8.46 -0.42
N VAL A 105 19.78 7.49 -0.60
CA VAL A 105 18.62 7.61 -1.49
C VAL A 105 17.38 8.24 -0.83
N GLY A 106 17.46 8.60 0.46
CA GLY A 106 16.45 9.39 1.16
C GLY A 106 15.63 8.67 2.23
N PHE A 107 15.88 7.38 2.49
CA PHE A 107 15.20 6.69 3.59
C PHE A 107 15.59 7.30 4.94
N SER A 108 14.59 7.49 5.81
CA SER A 108 14.82 7.85 7.20
C SER A 108 15.59 6.74 7.94
N LEU A 109 16.39 7.14 8.94
CA LEU A 109 17.27 6.21 9.68
C LEU A 109 16.50 5.02 10.28
N GLY A 110 15.33 5.28 10.88
CA GLY A 110 14.49 4.24 11.50
C GLY A 110 14.09 3.13 10.52
N PRO A 111 13.35 3.46 9.44
CA PRO A 111 13.01 2.49 8.39
C PRO A 111 14.23 1.78 7.78
N ALA A 112 15.33 2.50 7.54
CA ALA A 112 16.54 1.88 7.00
C ALA A 112 17.14 0.80 7.93
N LEU A 113 17.16 1.03 9.25
CA LEU A 113 17.61 0.04 10.23
C LEU A 113 16.67 -1.18 10.27
N LEU A 114 15.37 -0.94 10.26
CA LEU A 114 14.35 -1.99 10.29
C LEU A 114 14.39 -2.88 9.04
N ILE A 115 14.48 -2.27 7.86
CA ILE A 115 14.61 -2.99 6.58
C ILE A 115 15.88 -3.84 6.59
N ASN A 116 17.03 -3.29 6.98
CA ASN A 116 18.29 -4.04 7.05
C ASN A 116 18.21 -5.23 8.02
N ALA A 117 17.56 -5.05 9.18
CA ALA A 117 17.32 -6.14 10.13
C ALA A 117 16.36 -7.21 9.56
N GLY A 118 15.32 -6.80 8.83
CA GLY A 118 14.39 -7.67 8.13
C GLY A 118 15.05 -8.53 7.06
N VAL A 119 15.91 -7.94 6.21
CA VAL A 119 16.73 -8.68 5.24
C VAL A 119 17.55 -9.76 5.93
N ALA A 120 18.26 -9.41 7.01
CA ALA A 120 19.06 -10.36 7.76
C ALA A 120 18.21 -11.48 8.38
N HIS A 121 16.98 -11.18 8.80
CA HIS A 121 16.03 -12.18 9.30
C HIS A 121 15.63 -13.18 8.21
N VAL A 122 15.17 -12.67 7.06
CA VAL A 122 14.74 -13.48 5.93
C VAL A 122 15.88 -14.39 5.46
N ASN A 123 17.09 -13.85 5.25
CA ASN A 123 18.24 -14.63 4.80
C ASN A 123 18.65 -15.73 5.79
N ARG A 124 18.48 -15.51 7.09
CA ARG A 124 18.70 -16.57 8.10
C ARG A 124 17.67 -17.70 7.99
N GLN A 125 16.43 -17.41 7.61
CA GLN A 125 15.41 -18.45 7.41
C GLN A 125 15.71 -19.29 6.17
N VAL A 126 16.26 -18.67 5.11
CA VAL A 126 16.72 -19.37 3.90
C VAL A 126 17.87 -20.31 4.21
N ALA A 127 18.90 -19.81 4.91
CA ALA A 127 20.07 -20.60 5.25
C ALA A 127 19.76 -21.81 6.17
N ARG A 128 18.62 -21.78 6.86
CA ARG A 128 18.15 -22.88 7.73
C ARG A 128 17.39 -23.96 6.99
N GLN A 129 16.97 -23.71 5.74
CA GLN A 129 16.35 -24.75 4.93
C GLN A 129 17.44 -25.66 4.38
N PRO A 130 17.38 -26.99 4.63
CA PRO A 130 18.29 -27.92 3.99
C PRO A 130 18.06 -27.83 2.48
N ALA A 131 19.15 -27.71 1.71
CA ALA A 131 19.08 -27.73 0.26
C ALA A 131 18.42 -29.06 -0.16
N THR A 132 17.16 -29.01 -0.56
CA THR A 132 16.49 -30.15 -1.21
C THR A 132 17.15 -30.33 -2.57
N SER A 133 18.08 -31.28 -2.64
CA SER A 133 18.65 -31.81 -3.89
C SER A 133 17.70 -32.81 -4.53
#